data_AF-A0A8F1SB02-F1
#
_entry.id   AF-A0A8F1SB02-F1
#
_cell.length_a   1.000
_cell.length_b   1.000
_cell.length_c   1.000
_cell.angle_alpha   90.00
_cell.angle_beta   90.00
_cell.angle_gamma   90.00
#
_symmetry.space_group_name_H-M   'P 1'
#
loop_
_entity.id
_entity.type
_entity.pdbx_description
1 polymer ?
#
loop_
_entity_poly.entity_id
_entity_poly.type
_entity_poly.pdbx_seq_one_letter_code
_entity_poly.pdbx_strand_id
1 'polypeptide(L)'
;MEKINDLSGVKFLYTDEIKLDERGRQYQPFFKPDWNGDFLRSVNYITHFAVMQRELFCWSWKCEDGNYNGAQDWEFFLRITRILQPQSYCACFANILLLACS
;
A
#
# COMPACT_ATOMS: atom_id res chain seq x y z
N MET A 1 10.88 0.82 -14.46
CA MET A 1 9.48 1.11 -14.11
C MET A 1 8.64 0.31 -15.08
N GLU A 2 8.04 -0.80 -14.63
CA GLU A 2 7.03 -1.48 -15.43
C GLU A 2 5.83 -0.54 -15.57
N LYS A 3 5.28 -0.41 -16.79
CA LYS A 3 4.10 0.42 -16.97
C LYS A 3 2.93 -0.36 -16.38
N ILE A 4 2.11 0.31 -15.57
CA ILE A 4 0.92 -0.30 -14.97
C ILE A 4 0.01 -0.96 -16.02
N ASN A 5 0.00 -0.43 -17.25
CA ASN A 5 -0.79 -0.92 -18.37
C ASN A 5 -0.33 -2.28 -18.91
N ASP A 6 0.91 -2.70 -18.62
CA ASP A 6 1.46 -3.97 -19.08
C ASP A 6 1.13 -5.12 -18.10
N LEU A 7 0.58 -4.79 -16.92
CA LEU A 7 0.26 -5.72 -15.84
C LEU A 7 -1.23 -6.12 -15.83
N SER A 8 -1.68 -6.87 -16.85
CA SER A 8 -3.11 -7.18 -17.06
C SER A 8 -3.81 -7.96 -15.92
N GLY A 9 -3.06 -8.56 -14.99
CA GLY A 9 -3.59 -9.28 -13.83
C GLY A 9 -3.54 -8.51 -12.51
N VAL A 10 -2.81 -7.39 -12.48
CA VAL A 10 -2.59 -6.61 -11.25
C VAL A 10 -3.73 -5.63 -11.05
N LYS A 11 -4.32 -5.66 -9.86
CA LYS A 11 -5.43 -4.77 -9.46
C LYS A 11 -5.07 -3.85 -8.30
N PHE A 12 -3.99 -4.19 -7.60
CA PHE A 12 -3.46 -3.46 -6.47
C PHE A 12 -1.94 -3.44 -6.57
N LEU A 13 -1.36 -2.24 -6.54
CA LEU A 13 0.07 -2.00 -6.58
C LEU A 13 0.47 -1.16 -5.38
N TYR A 14 1.59 -1.50 -4.75
CA TYR A 14 2.20 -0.70 -3.69
C TYR A 14 3.70 -0.63 -3.90
N THR A 15 4.32 0.36 -3.29
CA THR A 15 5.75 0.61 -3.49
C THR A 15 6.50 0.65 -2.18
N ASP A 16 7.79 0.35 -2.28
CA ASP A 16 8.76 0.63 -1.23
C ASP A 16 8.69 2.09 -0.79
N GLU A 17 9.18 2.32 0.42
CA GLU A 17 9.18 3.65 1.01
C GLU A 17 10.56 3.97 1.57
N ILE A 18 10.86 5.27 1.58
CA ILE A 18 12.04 5.79 2.24
C ILE A 18 11.68 7.08 2.97
N LYS A 19 12.08 7.16 4.24
CA LYS A 19 11.83 8.34 5.06
C LYS A 19 12.94 9.37 4.87
N LEU A 20 12.54 10.63 4.93
CA LEU A 20 13.43 11.78 4.89
C LEU A 20 13.46 12.45 6.27
N ASP A 21 14.64 12.88 6.69
CA ASP A 21 14.75 13.74 7.85
C ASP A 21 14.35 15.19 7.51
N GLU A 22 14.38 16.07 8.51
CA GLU A 22 14.06 17.50 8.37
C GLU A 22 14.93 18.24 7.33
N ARG A 23 16.07 17.65 6.95
CA ARG A 23 17.00 18.19 5.94
C ARG A 23 16.84 17.52 4.57
N GLY A 24 15.82 16.68 4.40
CA GLY A 24 15.57 15.93 3.17
C GLY A 24 16.52 14.76 2.95
N ARG A 25 17.27 14.32 3.97
CA ARG A 25 18.19 13.19 3.85
C ARG A 25 17.45 11.87 4.11
N GLN A 26 17.69 10.90 3.24
CA GLN A 26 17.16 9.55 3.38
C GLN A 26 17.81 8.82 4.56
N TYR A 27 17.01 8.18 5.42
CA TYR A 27 17.57 7.49 6.59
C TYR A 27 16.91 6.17 6.99
N GLN A 28 15.72 5.85 6.44
CA GLN A 28 15.02 4.61 6.76
C GLN A 28 14.36 4.04 5.50
N PRO A 29 15.12 3.30 4.66
CA PRO A 29 14.53 2.55 3.57
C PRO A 29 13.74 1.36 4.13
N PHE A 30 12.55 1.13 3.59
CA PHE A 30 11.77 -0.05 3.86
C PHE A 30 11.35 -0.70 2.54
N PHE A 31 12.07 -1.79 2.22
CA PHE A 31 11.79 -2.63 1.07
C PHE A 31 10.68 -3.61 1.46
N LYS A 32 9.51 -3.40 0.89
CA LYS A 32 8.31 -4.18 1.18
C LYS A 32 8.43 -5.54 0.48
N PRO A 33 8.00 -6.63 1.14
CA PRO A 33 8.00 -7.94 0.50
C PRO A 33 6.95 -8.00 -0.62
N ASP A 34 7.04 -9.05 -1.43
CA ASP A 34 5.90 -9.53 -2.19
C ASP A 34 4.70 -9.79 -1.26
N TRP A 35 3.51 -9.85 -1.85
CA TRP A 35 2.26 -9.96 -1.12
C TRP A 35 2.32 -11.04 -0.02
N ASN A 36 2.18 -10.59 1.22
CA ASN A 36 2.14 -11.42 2.41
C ASN A 36 0.97 -10.99 3.31
N GLY A 37 -0.13 -11.75 3.25
CA GLY A 37 -1.32 -11.49 4.07
C GLY A 37 -1.09 -11.73 5.57
N ASP A 38 -0.18 -12.63 5.93
CA ASP A 38 0.16 -12.91 7.34
C ASP A 38 0.89 -11.72 7.95
N PHE A 39 1.87 -11.18 7.20
CA PHE A 39 2.59 -10.00 7.61
C PHE A 39 1.67 -8.78 7.71
N LEU A 40 0.72 -8.62 6.78
CA LEU A 40 -0.26 -7.53 6.85
C LEU A 40 -1.10 -7.59 8.12
N ARG A 41 -1.40 -8.78 8.64
CA ARG A 41 -2.16 -8.94 9.90
C ARG A 41 -1.36 -8.56 11.14
N SER A 42 -0.03 -8.46 11.03
CA SER A 42 0.86 -8.07 12.13
C SER A 42 1.37 -6.64 11.99
N VAL A 43 1.56 -6.16 10.76
CA VAL A 43 2.17 -4.87 10.44
C VAL A 43 1.46 -4.25 9.23
N ASN A 44 1.07 -2.98 9.35
CA ASN A 44 0.58 -2.19 8.23
C ASN A 44 1.74 -1.82 7.29
N TYR A 45 2.17 -2.74 6.42
CA TYR A 45 3.36 -2.54 5.58
C TYR A 45 3.05 -1.96 4.20
N ILE A 46 1.79 -1.82 3.78
CA ILE A 46 1.43 -1.38 2.40
C ILE A 46 1.47 0.14 2.24
N THR A 47 1.40 0.89 3.33
CA THR A 47 1.19 2.35 3.49
C THR A 47 1.85 3.32 2.49
N HIS A 48 1.43 4.59 2.59
CA HIS A 48 1.95 5.79 1.92
C HIS A 48 1.69 5.91 0.42
N PHE A 49 2.01 4.89 -0.37
CA PHE A 49 1.77 4.92 -1.80
C PHE A 49 1.28 3.57 -2.34
N ALA A 50 0.00 3.55 -2.69
CA ALA A 50 -0.65 2.44 -3.34
C ALA A 50 -1.54 2.95 -4.47
N VAL A 51 -1.60 2.18 -5.55
CA VAL A 51 -2.47 2.41 -6.70
C VAL A 51 -3.36 1.19 -6.85
N MET A 52 -4.65 1.41 -7.06
CA MET A 52 -5.60 0.32 -7.23
C MET A 52 -6.69 0.67 -8.24
N GLN A 53 -7.39 -0.35 -8.72
CA GLN A 53 -8.57 -0.16 -9.56
C GLN A 53 -9.63 0.66 -8.84
N ARG A 54 -10.28 1.56 -9.57
CA ARG A 54 -11.28 2.48 -9.02
C ARG A 54 -12.43 1.74 -8.35
N GLU A 55 -12.87 0.63 -8.95
CA GLU A 55 -13.97 -0.20 -8.46
C GLU A 55 -13.64 -0.79 -7.08
N LEU A 56 -12.38 -1.17 -6.87
CA LEU A 56 -11.87 -1.69 -5.60
C LEU A 56 -11.93 -0.63 -4.50
N PHE A 57 -11.45 0.58 -4.82
CA PHE A 57 -11.50 1.72 -3.93
C PHE A 57 -12.95 2.06 -3.56
N CYS A 58 -13.83 2.22 -4.56
CA CYS A 58 -15.23 2.56 -4.33
C CYS A 58 -15.99 1.54 -3.50
N TRP A 59 -15.66 0.24 -3.62
CA TRP A 59 -16.26 -0.79 -2.81
C TRP A 59 -15.82 -0.70 -1.34
N SER A 60 -14.51 -0.59 -1.10
CA SER A 60 -13.97 -0.57 0.26
C SER A 60 -14.29 0.74 1.00
N TRP A 61 -14.22 1.88 0.30
CA TRP A 61 -14.50 3.22 0.85
C TRP A 61 -15.93 3.38 1.38
N LYS A 62 -16.93 2.78 0.71
CA LYS A 62 -18.33 2.84 1.16
C LYS A 62 -18.57 2.17 2.52
N CYS A 63 -17.61 1.39 3.00
CA CYS A 63 -17.71 0.68 4.25
C CYS A 63 -16.79 1.26 5.33
N GLU A 64 -16.16 2.41 5.09
CA GLU A 64 -15.32 3.10 6.09
C GLU A 64 -16.09 3.29 7.41
N ASP A 65 -15.42 3.00 8.52
CA ASP A 65 -15.98 3.06 9.86
C ASP A 65 -15.05 3.92 10.74
N GLY A 66 -15.61 4.96 11.36
CA GLY A 66 -14.87 5.88 12.22
C GLY A 66 -14.28 5.23 13.47
N ASN A 67 -14.69 4.02 13.83
CA ASN A 67 -14.05 3.22 14.89
C ASN A 67 -12.56 2.94 14.61
N TYR A 68 -12.12 3.02 13.34
CA TYR A 68 -10.74 2.77 12.93
C TYR A 68 -9.94 4.06 12.71
N ASN A 69 -10.38 5.19 13.27
CA ASN A 69 -9.64 6.44 13.17
C ASN A 69 -8.21 6.30 13.73
N GLY A 70 -7.21 6.56 12.88
CA GLY A 70 -5.78 6.33 13.16
C GLY A 70 -5.21 5.04 12.56
N ALA A 71 -6.06 4.14 12.05
CA ALA A 71 -5.69 2.90 11.37
C ALA A 71 -6.59 2.62 10.15
N GLN A 72 -7.19 3.66 9.56
CA GLN A 72 -8.18 3.53 8.48
C GLN A 72 -7.58 2.86 7.24
N ASP A 73 -6.34 3.20 6.91
CA ASP A 73 -5.59 2.63 5.79
C ASP A 73 -5.34 1.13 6.00
N TRP A 74 -4.93 0.74 7.21
CA TRP A 74 -4.69 -0.65 7.55
C TRP A 74 -5.96 -1.49 7.44
N GLU A 75 -7.04 -0.99 8.02
CA GLU A 75 -8.34 -1.64 7.98
C GLU A 75 -8.87 -1.75 6.54
N PHE A 76 -8.73 -0.69 5.75
CA PHE A 76 -9.05 -0.68 4.34
C PHE A 76 -8.28 -1.75 3.55
N PHE A 77 -6.97 -1.89 3.76
CA PHE A 77 -6.18 -2.95 3.12
C PHE A 77 -6.64 -4.34 3.57
N LEU A 78 -6.94 -4.53 4.85
CA LEU A 78 -7.48 -5.77 5.39
C LEU A 78 -8.83 -6.16 4.74
N ARG A 79 -9.71 -5.20 4.44
CA ARG A 79 -10.96 -5.50 3.69
C ARG A 79 -10.67 -5.96 2.26
N ILE A 80 -9.72 -5.32 1.59
CA ILE A 80 -9.33 -5.68 0.22
C ILE A 80 -8.82 -7.12 0.13
N THR A 81 -8.15 -7.62 1.18
CA THR A 81 -7.72 -9.03 1.25
C THR A 81 -8.86 -10.04 1.16
N ARG A 82 -10.09 -9.64 1.50
CA ARG A 82 -11.26 -10.52 1.47
C ARG A 82 -11.86 -10.69 0.08
N ILE A 83 -11.45 -9.85 -0.88
CA ILE A 83 -12.00 -9.81 -2.23
C ILE A 83 -10.97 -10.08 -3.33
N LEU A 84 -9.71 -9.72 -3.11
CA LEU A 84 -8.64 -9.97 -4.08
C LEU A 84 -7.90 -11.26 -3.77
N GLN A 85 -7.54 -11.97 -4.85
CA GLN A 85 -6.64 -13.11 -4.77
C GLN A 85 -5.18 -12.62 -4.66
N PRO A 86 -4.28 -13.38 -4.00
CA PRO A 86 -2.87 -13.04 -3.84
C PRO A 86 -2.15 -12.60 -5.13
N GLN A 87 -2.52 -13.14 -6.28
CA GLN A 87 -1.89 -12.83 -7.58
C GLN A 87 -2.30 -11.45 -8.14
N SER A 88 -3.30 -10.80 -7.54
CA SER A 88 -3.76 -9.46 -7.95
C SER A 88 -2.92 -8.33 -7.36
N TYR A 89 -2.00 -8.65 -6.44
CA TYR A 89 -1.12 -7.69 -5.79
C TYR A 89 0.25 -7.68 -6.45
N CYS A 90 0.85 -6.50 -6.55
CA CYS A 90 2.21 -6.32 -7.04
C CYS A 90 2.96 -5.33 -6.15
N ALA A 91 4.09 -5.77 -5.58
CA ALA A 91 5.07 -4.89 -4.99
C ALA A 91 5.95 -4.34 -6.11
N CYS A 92 6.02 -3.03 -6.25
CA CYS A 92 6.91 -2.38 -7.21
C CYS A 92 8.06 -1.69 -6.47
N PHE A 93 9.28 -1.98 -6.93
CA PHE A 93 10.43 -1.13 -6.65
C PHE A 93 10.22 0.22 -7.35
N ALA A 94 9.64 1.17 -6.63
CA ALA A 94 9.64 2.55 -6.99
C ALA A 94 10.31 3.32 -5.85
N ASN A 95 11.29 4.15 -6.19
CA ASN A 95 11.88 5.10 -5.24
C ASN A 95 10.86 6.21 -4.93
N ILE A 96 9.74 5.87 -4.31
CA ILE A 96 8.75 6.84 -3.86
C ILE A 96 9.21 7.31 -2.48
N LEU A 97 9.97 8.41 -2.52
CA LEU A 97 10.29 9.23 -1.36
C LEU A 97 8.99 9.90 -0.92
N LEU A 98 8.56 9.71 0.33
CA LEU A 98 7.75 10.71 1.04
C LEU A 98 7.52 10.30 2.50
N LEU A 99 8.22 11.00 3.38
CA LEU A 99 7.78 11.41 4.71
C LEU A 99 8.81 12.44 5.16
N ALA A 100 8.47 13.72 5.11
CA ALA A 100 9.14 14.71 5.95
C ALA A 100 8.61 14.47 7.36
N CYS A 101 9.46 14.11 8.31
CA CYS A 101 9.09 14.20 9.71
C CYS A 101 8.69 15.65 10.01
N SER A 102 7.40 15.89 10.22
CA SER A 102 6.89 17.07 10.92
C SER A 102 6.71 16.75 12.40
#